data_AF-A0A8B3JIZ8-F1
#
_entry.id   AF-A0A8B3JIZ8-F1
#
_cell.length_a   1.000
_cell.length_b   1.000
_cell.length_c   1.000
_cell.angle_alpha   90.00
_cell.angle_beta   90.00
_cell.angle_gamma   90.00
#
_symmetry.space_group_name_H-M   'P 1'
#
loop_
_entity.id
_entity.type
_entity.pdbx_description
1 polymer ?
#
loop_
_entity_poly.entity_id
_entity_poly.type
_entity_poly.pdbx_seq_one_letter_code
_entity_poly.pdbx_strand_id
1 'polypeptide(L)'
;MRQKFTALAEQYRHAMAVADYATASLCCEKALAVLPHNMSVQSDYALSLMRAGKYDQAYKVYRKIYQSPRRHEASETWLDGLAELCGHMGKTDEMRACGLESLTLSDQRFRQGTVWPLPQTPPPPFRTDCPEKNIIAFSLYGDQPRYCETLIKNIEVAAALFPAWRCRVYLDDSVPQHVWQRLAQAGAALVDMSEEKGIYPTLWRFLVMDDPQVERFLVRDADSLLSEREQVCVEAWLRSPFYFHHMRDYFTHTELLLAGMWGGCGGVVPNVEGMMRQFVAGYRGSARFTDQYFLKVALWPTVRQSILNHDEIFAFHHAQPWPEHPPIRWKTEHFHVGSNAGFTVLAGPSEHAEGEKQTVALRIAGVSYPYAATVREGQWRLPIPFFLADDFRAGAIQVEVLA
;
A
#
# COMPACT_ATOMS: atom_id res chain seq x y z
N MET A 1 -4.54 -34.79 -17.55
CA MET A 1 -5.41 -33.65 -17.17
C MET A 1 -4.77 -32.76 -16.10
N ARG A 2 -4.35 -33.29 -14.94
CA ARG A 2 -3.72 -32.53 -13.84
C ARG A 2 -2.46 -31.73 -14.24
N GLN A 3 -1.54 -32.32 -15.01
CA GLN A 3 -0.36 -31.61 -15.53
C GLN A 3 -0.72 -30.42 -16.44
N LYS A 4 -1.73 -30.57 -17.30
CA LYS A 4 -2.20 -29.50 -18.20
C LYS A 4 -2.77 -28.29 -17.43
N PHE A 5 -3.53 -28.54 -16.36
CA PHE A 5 -4.03 -27.47 -15.50
C PHE A 5 -2.93 -26.79 -14.69
N THR A 6 -1.94 -27.55 -14.23
CA THR A 6 -0.78 -27.01 -13.50
C THR A 6 0.01 -26.05 -14.40
N ALA A 7 0.28 -26.46 -15.65
CA ALA A 7 0.95 -25.63 -16.65
C ALA A 7 0.15 -24.35 -16.99
N LEU A 8 -1.18 -24.45 -17.15
CA LEU A 8 -2.02 -23.26 -17.38
C LEU A 8 -1.98 -22.29 -16.20
N ALA A 9 -1.97 -22.79 -14.96
CA ALA A 9 -1.89 -21.96 -13.76
C ALA A 9 -0.52 -21.28 -13.61
N GLU A 10 0.57 -21.97 -13.95
CA GLU A 10 1.92 -21.40 -13.99
C GLU A 10 2.03 -20.30 -15.05
N GLN A 11 1.54 -20.56 -16.26
CA GLN A 11 1.52 -19.58 -17.33
C GLN A 11 0.67 -18.35 -16.98
N TYR A 12 -0.50 -18.55 -16.37
CA TYR A 12 -1.34 -17.48 -15.86
C TYR A 12 -0.59 -16.60 -14.85
N ARG A 13 0.07 -17.22 -13.84
CA ARG A 13 0.83 -16.48 -12.83
C ARG A 13 1.97 -15.68 -13.45
N HIS A 14 2.70 -16.26 -14.39
CA HIS A 14 3.76 -15.56 -15.11
C HIS A 14 3.22 -14.38 -15.91
N ALA A 15 2.16 -14.59 -16.70
CA ALA A 15 1.52 -13.56 -17.51
C ALA A 15 1.01 -12.39 -16.64
N MET A 16 0.36 -12.68 -15.51
CA MET A 16 -0.07 -11.67 -14.55
C MET A 16 1.11 -10.89 -13.95
N ALA A 17 2.23 -11.54 -13.68
CA ALA A 17 3.43 -10.90 -13.12
C ALA A 17 4.10 -9.93 -14.10
N VAL A 18 4.02 -10.18 -15.40
CA VAL A 18 4.57 -9.31 -16.46
C VAL A 18 3.53 -8.39 -17.10
N ALA A 19 2.32 -8.33 -16.54
CA ALA A 19 1.18 -7.55 -17.06
C ALA A 19 0.71 -7.95 -18.47
N ASP A 20 0.97 -9.19 -18.90
CA ASP A 20 0.39 -9.76 -20.12
C ASP A 20 -1.02 -10.30 -19.83
N TYR A 21 -1.97 -9.38 -19.69
CA TYR A 21 -3.36 -9.71 -19.35
C TYR A 21 -4.08 -10.46 -20.48
N ALA A 22 -3.62 -10.31 -21.72
CA ALA A 22 -4.16 -11.06 -22.86
C ALA A 22 -3.86 -12.55 -22.71
N THR A 23 -2.60 -12.92 -22.48
CA THR A 23 -2.22 -14.31 -22.21
C THR A 23 -2.88 -14.85 -20.95
N ALA A 24 -2.93 -14.04 -19.87
CA ALA A 24 -3.59 -14.44 -18.63
C ALA A 24 -5.08 -14.81 -18.87
N SER A 25 -5.82 -13.97 -19.59
CA SER A 25 -7.22 -14.24 -19.92
C SER A 25 -7.40 -15.51 -20.77
N LEU A 26 -6.52 -15.75 -21.75
CA LEU A 26 -6.56 -16.95 -22.59
C LEU A 26 -6.27 -18.23 -21.79
N CYS A 27 -5.38 -18.18 -20.80
CA CYS A 27 -5.13 -19.30 -19.89
C CYS A 27 -6.40 -19.66 -19.11
N CYS A 28 -7.12 -18.66 -18.59
CA CYS A 28 -8.39 -18.87 -17.89
C CYS A 28 -9.47 -19.43 -18.82
N GLU A 29 -9.61 -18.93 -20.06
CA GLU A 29 -10.56 -19.45 -21.05
C GLU A 29 -10.33 -20.94 -21.35
N LYS A 30 -9.07 -21.33 -21.57
CA LYS A 30 -8.70 -22.75 -21.77
C LYS A 30 -9.03 -23.62 -20.57
N ALA A 31 -8.87 -23.10 -19.36
CA ALA A 31 -9.23 -23.82 -18.13
C ALA A 31 -10.75 -23.93 -17.95
N LEU A 32 -11.50 -22.86 -18.23
CA LEU A 32 -12.98 -22.83 -18.14
C LEU A 32 -13.66 -23.65 -19.23
N ALA A 33 -13.03 -23.83 -20.40
CA ALA A 33 -13.53 -24.74 -21.43
C ALA A 33 -13.62 -26.19 -20.95
N VAL A 34 -12.79 -26.58 -19.97
CA VAL A 34 -12.79 -27.91 -19.36
C VAL A 34 -13.53 -27.93 -18.02
N LEU A 35 -13.45 -26.84 -17.24
CA LEU A 35 -14.10 -26.67 -15.93
C LEU A 35 -14.99 -25.41 -15.90
N PRO A 36 -16.14 -25.39 -16.60
CA PRO A 36 -16.93 -24.18 -16.83
C PRO A 36 -17.53 -23.55 -15.56
N HIS A 37 -17.58 -24.30 -14.47
CA HIS A 37 -18.13 -23.88 -13.19
C HIS A 37 -17.08 -23.65 -12.10
N ASN A 38 -15.77 -23.67 -12.43
CA ASN A 38 -14.72 -23.42 -11.44
C ASN A 38 -14.69 -21.93 -11.05
N MET A 39 -15.05 -21.62 -9.81
CA MET A 39 -15.23 -20.24 -9.33
C MET A 39 -13.90 -19.50 -9.12
N SER A 40 -12.84 -20.20 -8.70
CA SER A 40 -11.50 -19.62 -8.60
C SER A 40 -11.00 -19.15 -9.98
N VAL A 41 -11.13 -20.00 -11.01
CA VAL A 41 -10.71 -19.63 -12.38
C VAL A 41 -11.61 -18.53 -12.95
N GLN A 42 -12.90 -18.50 -12.62
CA GLN A 42 -13.77 -17.37 -12.99
C GLN A 42 -13.31 -16.06 -12.36
N SER A 43 -12.82 -16.10 -11.10
CA SER A 43 -12.28 -14.91 -10.41
C SER A 43 -11.02 -14.40 -11.12
N ASP A 44 -10.09 -15.30 -11.43
CA ASP A 44 -8.87 -15.00 -12.19
C ASP A 44 -9.17 -14.45 -13.59
N TYR A 45 -10.18 -15.01 -14.26
CA TYR A 45 -10.63 -14.54 -15.57
C TYR A 45 -11.19 -13.13 -15.50
N ALA A 46 -12.09 -12.87 -14.56
CA ALA A 46 -12.68 -11.55 -14.36
C ALA A 46 -11.62 -10.49 -14.05
N LEU A 47 -10.66 -10.82 -13.19
CA LEU A 47 -9.51 -9.96 -12.88
C LEU A 47 -8.66 -9.66 -14.12
N SER A 48 -8.35 -10.69 -14.92
CA SER A 48 -7.56 -10.53 -16.16
C SER A 48 -8.28 -9.62 -17.16
N LEU A 49 -9.59 -9.82 -17.35
CA LEU A 49 -10.41 -8.98 -18.22
C LEU A 49 -10.44 -7.53 -17.74
N MET A 50 -10.60 -7.31 -16.43
CA MET A 50 -10.58 -5.97 -15.84
C MET A 50 -9.23 -5.28 -16.07
N ARG A 51 -8.12 -5.98 -15.82
CA ARG A 51 -6.76 -5.43 -16.03
C ARG A 51 -6.46 -5.15 -17.51
N ALA A 52 -7.08 -5.90 -18.42
CA ALA A 52 -7.05 -5.65 -19.87
C ALA A 52 -8.01 -4.53 -20.33
N GLY A 53 -8.72 -3.84 -19.44
CA GLY A 53 -9.69 -2.79 -19.78
C GLY A 53 -11.02 -3.30 -20.35
N LYS A 54 -11.26 -4.62 -20.35
CA LYS A 54 -12.49 -5.25 -20.87
C LYS A 54 -13.60 -5.25 -19.80
N TYR A 55 -13.97 -4.07 -19.31
CA TYR A 55 -14.84 -3.90 -18.14
C TYR A 55 -16.21 -4.56 -18.25
N ASP A 56 -16.90 -4.44 -19.39
CA ASP A 56 -18.22 -5.08 -19.57
C ASP A 56 -18.17 -6.61 -19.50
N GLN A 57 -17.07 -7.21 -19.99
CA GLN A 57 -16.87 -8.65 -19.94
C GLN A 57 -16.54 -9.09 -18.51
N ALA A 58 -15.63 -8.38 -17.84
CA ALA A 58 -15.28 -8.63 -16.45
C ALA A 58 -16.51 -8.55 -15.54
N TYR A 59 -17.37 -7.54 -15.77
CA TYR A 59 -18.58 -7.30 -14.97
C TYR A 59 -19.55 -8.47 -15.10
N LYS A 60 -19.79 -8.97 -16.32
CA LYS A 60 -20.63 -10.17 -16.54
C LYS A 60 -20.11 -11.39 -15.76
N VAL A 61 -18.79 -11.59 -15.75
CA VAL A 61 -18.18 -12.72 -15.03
C VAL A 61 -18.31 -12.53 -13.50
N TYR A 62 -17.99 -11.36 -12.96
CA TYR A 62 -18.17 -11.11 -11.52
C TYR A 62 -19.64 -11.19 -11.08
N ARG A 63 -20.59 -10.70 -11.89
CA ARG A 63 -22.02 -10.84 -11.59
C ARG A 63 -22.47 -12.29 -11.59
N LYS A 64 -21.93 -13.13 -12.48
CA LYS A 64 -22.16 -14.58 -12.47
C LYS A 64 -21.62 -15.23 -11.20
N ILE A 65 -20.44 -14.82 -10.72
CA ILE A 65 -19.91 -15.28 -9.43
C ILE A 65 -20.86 -14.84 -8.31
N TYR A 66 -21.23 -13.56 -8.27
CA TYR A 66 -22.07 -12.98 -7.21
C TYR A 66 -23.43 -13.70 -7.06
N GLN A 67 -24.05 -14.07 -8.19
CA GLN A 67 -25.36 -14.76 -8.26
C GLN A 67 -25.27 -16.27 -8.03
N SER A 68 -24.07 -16.85 -7.99
CA SER A 68 -23.88 -18.30 -7.86
C SER A 68 -24.04 -18.77 -6.40
N PRO A 69 -24.75 -19.88 -6.13
CA PRO A 69 -24.77 -20.50 -4.80
C PRO A 69 -23.37 -21.04 -4.39
N ARG A 70 -22.47 -21.22 -5.36
CA ARG A 70 -21.09 -21.70 -5.16
C ARG A 70 -20.07 -20.57 -5.00
N ARG A 71 -20.50 -19.32 -4.81
CA ARG A 71 -19.59 -18.16 -4.69
C ARG A 71 -18.58 -18.27 -3.53
N HIS A 72 -18.83 -19.11 -2.54
CA HIS A 72 -17.88 -19.44 -1.47
C HIS A 72 -16.63 -20.19 -1.97
N GLU A 73 -16.66 -20.75 -3.17
CA GLU A 73 -15.52 -21.42 -3.84
C GLU A 73 -14.69 -20.45 -4.73
N ALA A 74 -15.10 -19.18 -4.83
CA ALA A 74 -14.36 -18.16 -5.58
C ALA A 74 -13.09 -17.72 -4.85
N SER A 75 -12.21 -16.97 -5.52
CA SER A 75 -11.02 -16.39 -4.88
C SER A 75 -11.43 -15.51 -3.71
N GLU A 76 -10.71 -15.55 -2.58
CA GLU A 76 -11.06 -14.75 -1.39
C GLU A 76 -11.27 -13.25 -1.68
N THR A 77 -10.62 -12.74 -2.73
CA THR A 77 -10.65 -11.32 -3.14
C THR A 77 -11.61 -11.01 -4.30
N TRP A 78 -12.51 -11.93 -4.65
CA TRP A 78 -13.41 -11.74 -5.80
C TRP A 78 -14.36 -10.54 -5.61
N LEU A 79 -14.80 -10.26 -4.37
CA LEU A 79 -15.62 -9.09 -4.04
C LEU A 79 -14.83 -7.80 -4.12
N ASP A 80 -13.56 -7.79 -3.70
CA ASP A 80 -12.66 -6.64 -3.85
C ASP A 80 -12.49 -6.29 -5.33
N GLY A 81 -12.29 -7.30 -6.17
CA GLY A 81 -12.20 -7.13 -7.63
C GLY A 81 -13.49 -6.60 -8.26
N LEU A 82 -14.66 -7.02 -7.77
CA LEU A 82 -15.94 -6.48 -8.23
C LEU A 82 -16.16 -5.02 -7.76
N ALA A 83 -15.80 -4.69 -6.51
CA ALA A 83 -15.87 -3.34 -6.00
C ALA A 83 -14.95 -2.40 -6.81
N GLU A 84 -13.72 -2.83 -7.08
CA GLU A 84 -12.77 -2.12 -7.93
C GLU A 84 -13.34 -1.89 -9.33
N LEU A 85 -13.86 -2.94 -9.97
CA LEU A 85 -14.45 -2.84 -11.30
C LEU A 85 -15.62 -1.85 -11.33
N CYS A 86 -16.52 -1.92 -10.34
CA CYS A 86 -17.64 -0.98 -10.25
C CYS A 86 -17.16 0.46 -10.08
N GLY A 87 -16.07 0.68 -9.33
CA GLY A 87 -15.40 1.98 -9.23
C GLY A 87 -14.93 2.50 -10.60
N HIS A 88 -14.18 1.69 -11.35
CA HIS A 88 -13.73 2.04 -12.71
C HIS A 88 -14.88 2.31 -13.69
N MET A 89 -16.02 1.62 -13.52
CA MET A 89 -17.21 1.79 -14.35
C MET A 89 -18.14 2.94 -13.90
N GLY A 90 -17.81 3.67 -12.82
CA GLY A 90 -18.65 4.72 -12.27
C GLY A 90 -19.97 4.22 -11.63
N LYS A 91 -20.07 2.91 -11.35
CA LYS A 91 -21.22 2.26 -10.71
C LYS A 91 -21.17 2.46 -9.20
N THR A 92 -21.34 3.70 -8.77
CA THR A 92 -21.07 4.14 -7.39
C THR A 92 -21.83 3.31 -6.33
N ASP A 93 -23.13 3.10 -6.48
CA ASP A 93 -23.91 2.36 -5.47
C ASP A 93 -23.51 0.88 -5.38
N GLU A 94 -23.25 0.24 -6.52
CA GLU A 94 -22.76 -1.15 -6.55
C GLU A 94 -21.35 -1.27 -5.95
N MET A 95 -20.46 -0.32 -6.27
CA MET A 95 -19.12 -0.24 -5.70
C MET A 95 -19.16 -0.16 -4.18
N ARG A 96 -19.98 0.75 -3.63
CA ARG A 96 -20.15 0.91 -2.18
C ARG A 96 -20.69 -0.36 -1.53
N ALA A 97 -21.74 -0.95 -2.12
CA ALA A 97 -22.35 -2.17 -1.60
C ALA A 97 -21.37 -3.35 -1.59
N CYS A 98 -20.66 -3.59 -2.69
CA CYS A 98 -19.69 -4.68 -2.79
C CYS A 98 -18.49 -4.48 -1.86
N GLY A 99 -17.97 -3.26 -1.73
CA GLY A 99 -16.85 -2.99 -0.83
C GLY A 99 -17.23 -3.14 0.65
N LEU A 100 -18.42 -2.65 1.04
CA LEU A 100 -18.95 -2.87 2.39
C LEU A 100 -19.19 -4.36 2.68
N GLU A 101 -19.72 -5.11 1.72
CA GLU A 101 -19.88 -6.57 1.85
C GLU A 101 -18.53 -7.26 2.03
N SER A 102 -17.51 -6.89 1.24
CA SER A 102 -16.15 -7.43 1.38
C SER A 102 -15.58 -7.20 2.77
N LEU A 103 -15.61 -5.94 3.25
CA LEU A 103 -15.12 -5.55 4.57
C LEU A 103 -15.87 -6.29 5.70
N THR A 104 -17.19 -6.42 5.57
CA THR A 104 -18.03 -7.10 6.56
C THR A 104 -17.71 -8.60 6.65
N LEU A 105 -17.51 -9.27 5.52
CA LEU A 105 -17.13 -10.68 5.49
C LEU A 105 -15.71 -10.88 6.05
N SER A 106 -14.80 -9.97 5.73
CA SER A 106 -13.45 -9.98 6.29
C SER A 106 -13.48 -9.81 7.82
N ASP A 107 -14.28 -8.88 8.35
CA ASP A 107 -14.44 -8.69 9.79
C ASP A 107 -14.97 -9.96 10.47
N GLN A 108 -16.02 -10.56 9.92
CA GLN A 108 -16.58 -11.80 10.46
C GLN A 108 -15.53 -12.92 10.56
N ARG A 109 -14.63 -13.01 9.57
CA ARG A 109 -13.56 -13.99 9.53
C ARG A 109 -12.46 -13.71 10.55
N PHE A 110 -12.04 -12.46 10.70
CA PHE A 110 -10.83 -12.12 11.44
C PHE A 110 -11.07 -11.59 12.86
N ARG A 111 -12.28 -11.14 13.21
CA ARG A 111 -12.56 -10.52 14.51
C ARG A 111 -12.39 -11.42 15.75
N GLN A 112 -12.34 -12.74 15.56
CA GLN A 112 -12.27 -13.72 16.64
C GLN A 112 -10.83 -14.09 17.03
N GLY A 113 -9.82 -13.40 16.48
CA GLY A 113 -8.42 -13.61 16.85
C GLY A 113 -8.08 -13.11 18.26
N THR A 114 -6.79 -13.17 18.61
CA THR A 114 -6.30 -12.72 19.92
C THR A 114 -6.60 -11.25 20.16
N VAL A 115 -7.24 -10.98 21.29
CA VAL A 115 -7.56 -9.63 21.77
C VAL A 115 -6.61 -9.26 22.90
N TRP A 116 -5.93 -8.13 22.74
CA TRP A 116 -5.14 -7.52 23.80
C TRP A 116 -6.02 -6.55 24.61
N PRO A 117 -5.93 -6.55 25.96
CA PRO A 117 -6.73 -5.65 26.78
C PRO A 117 -6.46 -4.18 26.47
N LEU A 118 -7.52 -3.43 26.18
CA LEU A 118 -7.43 -1.97 26.09
C LEU A 118 -7.54 -1.34 27.48
N PRO A 119 -6.83 -0.23 27.75
CA PRO A 119 -7.07 0.53 28.96
C PRO A 119 -8.51 1.02 29.04
N GLN A 120 -9.05 1.10 30.26
CA GLN A 120 -10.43 1.52 30.51
C GLN A 120 -10.63 3.04 30.42
N THR A 121 -9.53 3.80 30.42
CA THR A 121 -9.53 5.25 30.27
C THR A 121 -9.23 5.64 28.82
N PRO A 122 -9.68 6.82 28.36
CA PRO A 122 -9.22 7.37 27.09
C PRO A 122 -7.68 7.48 27.04
N PRO A 123 -7.09 7.50 25.83
CA PRO A 123 -5.66 7.77 25.67
C PRO A 123 -5.24 9.08 26.37
N PRO A 124 -4.05 9.14 27.00
CA PRO A 124 -3.53 10.38 27.58
C PRO A 124 -3.45 11.51 26.54
N PRO A 125 -3.52 12.79 26.93
CA PRO A 125 -3.42 13.90 25.99
C PRO A 125 -2.16 13.84 25.11
N PHE A 126 -2.31 14.23 23.85
CA PHE A 126 -1.19 14.31 22.91
C PHE A 126 -0.15 15.34 23.36
N ARG A 127 1.13 14.96 23.34
CA ARG A 127 2.23 15.83 23.77
C ARG A 127 2.96 16.41 22.58
N THR A 128 2.71 17.69 22.31
CA THR A 128 3.27 18.40 21.16
C THR A 128 4.74 18.78 21.33
N ASP A 129 5.24 18.81 22.56
CA ASP A 129 6.60 19.18 22.94
C ASP A 129 7.59 18.00 22.92
N CYS A 130 7.11 16.78 22.67
CA CYS A 130 7.89 15.55 22.70
C CYS A 130 7.82 14.78 21.36
N PRO A 131 8.26 15.34 20.23
CA PRO A 131 8.14 14.70 18.91
C PRO A 131 8.82 13.33 18.82
N GLU A 132 9.84 13.06 19.65
CA GLU A 132 10.49 11.74 19.79
C GLU A 132 9.56 10.61 20.23
N LYS A 133 8.39 10.97 20.79
CA LYS A 133 7.37 10.01 21.25
C LYS A 133 6.19 9.89 20.30
N ASN A 134 6.17 10.70 19.24
CA ASN A 134 5.10 10.76 18.25
C ASN A 134 5.69 10.44 16.88
N ILE A 135 5.61 9.18 16.47
CA ILE A 135 6.39 8.69 15.33
C ILE A 135 5.54 8.49 14.09
N ILE A 136 6.00 8.99 12.93
CA ILE A 136 5.47 8.56 11.63
C ILE A 136 6.44 7.53 11.05
N ALA A 137 6.04 6.26 11.04
CA ALA A 137 6.88 5.14 10.68
C ALA A 137 6.74 4.75 9.20
N PHE A 138 7.88 4.56 8.55
CA PHE A 138 8.01 4.14 7.15
C PHE A 138 8.97 2.96 7.03
N SER A 139 8.73 2.08 6.06
CA SER A 139 9.72 1.12 5.57
C SER A 139 10.27 1.62 4.24
N LEU A 140 11.58 1.52 4.01
CA LEU A 140 12.21 1.80 2.72
C LEU A 140 13.24 0.73 2.37
N TYR A 141 13.12 0.15 1.19
CA TYR A 141 14.02 -0.87 0.66
C TYR A 141 14.02 -0.79 -0.87
N GLY A 142 15.12 -1.20 -1.47
CA GLY A 142 15.39 -1.06 -2.90
C GLY A 142 15.82 0.35 -3.28
N ASP A 143 16.13 0.50 -4.56
CA ASP A 143 16.80 1.67 -5.12
C ASP A 143 15.89 2.54 -5.99
N GLN A 144 14.60 2.20 -6.16
CA GLN A 144 13.78 2.90 -7.15
C GLN A 144 13.38 4.32 -6.69
N PRO A 145 13.53 5.35 -7.54
CA PRO A 145 13.16 6.73 -7.20
C PRO A 145 11.70 6.89 -6.80
N ARG A 146 10.79 6.11 -7.38
CA ARG A 146 9.37 6.09 -6.99
C ARG A 146 9.12 5.89 -5.49
N TYR A 147 10.04 5.24 -4.77
CA TYR A 147 9.99 5.11 -3.31
C TYR A 147 10.94 6.09 -2.63
N CYS A 148 12.19 6.15 -3.08
CA CYS A 148 13.23 6.97 -2.46
C CYS A 148 12.88 8.47 -2.48
N GLU A 149 12.58 9.02 -3.65
CA GLU A 149 12.30 10.46 -3.80
C GLU A 149 10.94 10.82 -3.19
N THR A 150 9.96 9.91 -3.26
CA THR A 150 8.67 10.11 -2.60
C THR A 150 8.81 10.16 -1.09
N LEU A 151 9.61 9.27 -0.50
CA LEU A 151 9.83 9.28 0.95
C LEU A 151 10.58 10.53 1.39
N ILE A 152 11.63 10.93 0.67
CA ILE A 152 12.34 12.20 0.96
C ILE A 152 11.33 13.36 0.95
N LYS A 153 10.45 13.40 -0.05
CA LYS A 153 9.39 14.42 -0.11
C LYS A 153 8.41 14.35 1.07
N ASN A 154 8.08 13.15 1.52
CA ASN A 154 7.24 12.94 2.70
C ASN A 154 7.88 13.48 3.98
N ILE A 155 9.20 13.32 4.18
CA ILE A 155 9.89 13.88 5.36
C ILE A 155 9.80 15.42 5.35
N GLU A 156 10.02 16.05 4.19
CA GLU A 156 9.87 17.50 4.03
C GLU A 156 8.43 17.97 4.33
N VAL A 157 7.44 17.25 3.81
CA VAL A 157 6.02 17.57 3.99
C VAL A 157 5.59 17.36 5.44
N ALA A 158 6.09 16.31 6.10
CA ALA A 158 5.80 16.02 7.50
C ALA A 158 6.28 17.14 8.42
N ALA A 159 7.45 17.74 8.15
CA ALA A 159 7.93 18.88 8.94
C ALA A 159 6.95 20.07 8.94
N ALA A 160 6.18 20.25 7.85
CA ALA A 160 5.19 21.31 7.74
C ALA A 160 3.81 20.92 8.32
N LEU A 161 3.33 19.71 8.03
CA LEU A 161 1.98 19.26 8.41
C LEU A 161 1.92 18.64 9.81
N PHE A 162 3.02 18.05 10.27
CA PHE A 162 3.10 17.26 11.50
C PHE A 162 4.28 17.71 12.37
N PRO A 163 4.40 18.99 12.76
CA PRO A 163 5.58 19.52 13.45
C PRO A 163 5.82 18.90 14.85
N ALA A 164 4.78 18.33 15.44
CA ALA A 164 4.83 17.61 16.71
C ALA A 164 5.20 16.12 16.56
N TRP A 165 5.56 15.68 15.36
CA TRP A 165 5.88 14.30 15.04
C TRP A 165 7.30 14.18 14.47
N ARG A 166 7.95 13.05 14.74
CA ARG A 166 9.21 12.69 14.10
C ARG A 166 9.00 11.55 13.12
N CYS A 167 9.48 11.69 11.89
CA CYS A 167 9.51 10.58 10.96
C CYS A 167 10.61 9.58 11.37
N ARG A 168 10.28 8.29 11.35
CA ARG A 168 11.22 7.18 11.52
C ARG A 168 11.18 6.30 10.30
N VAL A 169 12.35 6.01 9.73
CA VAL A 169 12.50 5.18 8.53
C VAL A 169 13.29 3.93 8.91
N TYR A 170 12.68 2.78 8.70
CA TYR A 170 13.32 1.47 8.77
C TYR A 170 13.82 1.11 7.37
N LEU A 171 15.13 1.02 7.18
CA LEU A 171 15.75 0.87 5.87
C LEU A 171 17.00 -0.01 5.87
N ASP A 172 17.38 -0.56 4.71
CA ASP A 172 18.52 -1.45 4.54
C ASP A 172 19.54 -0.94 3.50
N ASP A 173 20.62 -1.70 3.33
CA ASP A 173 21.74 -1.46 2.40
C ASP A 173 21.36 -1.53 0.91
N SER A 174 20.14 -1.97 0.58
CA SER A 174 19.64 -1.90 -0.80
C SER A 174 19.19 -0.49 -1.20
N VAL A 175 19.06 0.43 -0.23
CA VAL A 175 18.75 1.84 -0.45
C VAL A 175 20.05 2.63 -0.73
N PRO A 176 20.12 3.45 -1.80
CA PRO A 176 21.33 4.20 -2.14
C PRO A 176 21.82 5.13 -1.01
N GLN A 177 23.14 5.21 -0.81
CA GLN A 177 23.73 6.00 0.29
C GLN A 177 23.34 7.49 0.25
N HIS A 178 23.13 8.07 -0.92
CA HIS A 178 22.68 9.47 -1.03
C HIS A 178 21.26 9.66 -0.49
N VAL A 179 20.42 8.62 -0.53
CA VAL A 179 19.07 8.62 0.06
C VAL A 179 19.16 8.57 1.58
N TRP A 180 20.01 7.70 2.14
CA TRP A 180 20.32 7.68 3.58
C TRP A 180 20.73 9.06 4.09
N GLN A 181 21.67 9.70 3.40
CA GLN A 181 22.15 11.03 3.75
C GLN A 181 21.04 12.09 3.69
N ARG A 182 20.23 12.11 2.62
CA ARG A 182 19.13 13.08 2.47
C ARG A 182 18.03 12.88 3.51
N LEU A 183 17.69 11.64 3.86
CA LEU A 183 16.71 11.36 4.91
C LEU A 183 17.21 11.83 6.29
N ALA A 184 18.48 11.56 6.62
CA ALA A 184 19.09 12.02 7.86
C ALA A 184 19.17 13.56 7.92
N GLN A 185 19.58 14.21 6.82
CA GLN A 185 19.63 15.66 6.71
C GLN A 185 18.25 16.32 6.84
N ALA A 186 17.20 15.65 6.36
CA ALA A 186 15.81 16.09 6.51
C ALA A 186 15.24 15.85 7.94
N GLY A 187 16.04 15.28 8.86
CA GLY A 187 15.67 15.11 10.27
C GLY A 187 15.01 13.77 10.63
N ALA A 188 14.94 12.82 9.70
CA ALA A 188 14.36 11.50 9.98
C ALA A 188 15.23 10.71 10.98
N ALA A 189 14.58 9.96 11.89
CA ALA A 189 15.25 8.91 12.65
C ALA A 189 15.43 7.68 11.75
N LEU A 190 16.67 7.23 11.57
CA LEU A 190 16.98 6.07 10.73
C LEU A 190 17.20 4.84 11.60
N VAL A 191 16.61 3.71 11.20
CA VAL A 191 16.80 2.40 11.82
C VAL A 191 17.34 1.45 10.76
N ASP A 192 18.59 1.03 10.93
CA ASP A 192 19.26 0.12 10.00
C ASP A 192 18.75 -1.31 10.16
N MET A 193 18.15 -1.82 9.10
CA MET A 193 17.55 -3.15 8.97
C MET A 193 18.42 -4.08 8.11
N SER A 194 19.64 -3.69 7.74
CA SER A 194 20.50 -4.47 6.82
C SER A 194 20.77 -5.88 7.32
N GLU A 195 20.86 -6.07 8.64
CA GLU A 195 21.07 -7.38 9.28
C GLU A 195 19.77 -8.16 9.56
N GLU A 196 18.59 -7.58 9.34
CA GLU A 196 17.30 -8.25 9.57
C GLU A 196 16.94 -9.16 8.40
N LYS A 197 16.86 -10.47 8.65
CA LYS A 197 16.55 -11.49 7.62
C LYS A 197 15.26 -12.28 7.87
N GLY A 198 14.63 -12.13 9.02
CA GLY A 198 13.45 -12.89 9.46
C GLY A 198 12.12 -12.16 9.35
N ILE A 199 12.13 -10.85 9.13
CA ILE A 199 10.93 -10.01 8.96
C ILE A 199 10.97 -9.36 7.57
N TYR A 200 9.89 -9.51 6.81
CA TYR A 200 9.79 -8.88 5.49
C TYR A 200 9.82 -7.35 5.59
N PRO A 201 10.45 -6.64 4.62
CA PRO A 201 10.54 -5.18 4.65
C PRO A 201 9.21 -4.44 4.73
N THR A 202 8.15 -5.01 4.14
CA THR A 202 6.77 -4.53 4.24
C THR A 202 6.24 -4.45 5.67
N LEU A 203 6.85 -5.15 6.63
CA LEU A 203 6.43 -5.20 8.03
C LEU A 203 7.26 -4.29 8.95
N TRP A 204 8.45 -3.84 8.55
CA TRP A 204 9.38 -3.14 9.47
C TRP A 204 8.79 -1.91 10.15
N ARG A 205 7.98 -1.11 9.43
CA ARG A 205 7.29 0.05 9.99
C ARG A 205 6.36 -0.26 11.18
N PHE A 206 5.97 -1.52 11.39
CA PHE A 206 5.19 -1.93 12.57
C PHE A 206 6.03 -2.14 13.83
N LEU A 207 7.37 -2.23 13.73
CA LEU A 207 8.29 -2.31 14.88
C LEU A 207 8.22 -1.06 15.77
N VAL A 208 7.65 0.04 15.26
CA VAL A 208 7.37 1.25 16.06
C VAL A 208 6.49 0.96 17.29
N MET A 209 5.67 -0.09 17.23
CA MET A 209 4.77 -0.48 18.32
C MET A 209 5.49 -1.13 19.50
N ASP A 210 6.66 -1.73 19.29
CA ASP A 210 7.46 -2.35 20.34
C ASP A 210 8.38 -1.37 21.07
N ASP A 211 8.51 -0.14 20.55
CA ASP A 211 9.30 0.90 21.20
C ASP A 211 8.56 1.46 22.42
N PRO A 212 9.04 1.21 23.66
CA PRO A 212 8.35 1.65 24.87
C PRO A 212 8.37 3.17 25.07
N GLN A 213 9.16 3.91 24.29
CA GLN A 213 9.19 5.38 24.35
C GLN A 213 8.12 6.04 23.47
N VAL A 214 7.56 5.29 22.52
CA VAL A 214 6.55 5.79 21.59
C VAL A 214 5.18 5.83 22.28
N GLU A 215 4.55 7.01 22.28
CA GLU A 215 3.20 7.21 22.81
C GLU A 215 2.14 7.26 21.72
N ARG A 216 2.51 7.77 20.54
CA ARG A 216 1.68 7.80 19.34
C ARG A 216 2.49 7.38 18.13
N PHE A 217 1.87 6.61 17.26
CA PHE A 217 2.44 6.27 15.97
C PHE A 217 1.43 6.44 14.85
N LEU A 218 1.93 6.82 13.68
CA LEU A 218 1.27 6.69 12.38
C LEU A 218 2.11 5.76 11.54
N VAL A 219 1.46 4.94 10.71
CA VAL A 219 2.15 4.04 9.78
C VAL A 219 1.80 4.43 8.35
N ARG A 220 2.84 4.63 7.54
CA ARG A 220 2.72 5.15 6.18
C ARG A 220 3.54 4.37 5.17
N ASP A 221 2.99 4.24 3.96
CA ASP A 221 3.73 3.71 2.81
C ASP A 221 4.65 4.78 2.22
N ALA A 222 5.86 4.38 1.81
CA ALA A 222 6.88 5.29 1.30
C ALA A 222 6.47 6.00 0.00
N ASP A 223 5.62 5.37 -0.82
CA ASP A 223 5.12 5.92 -2.09
C ASP A 223 3.81 6.69 -1.96
N SER A 224 3.27 6.87 -0.76
CA SER A 224 2.02 7.60 -0.52
C SER A 224 2.29 8.96 0.12
N LEU A 225 2.08 10.03 -0.64
CA LEU A 225 2.35 11.39 -0.16
C LEU A 225 1.39 11.84 0.95
N LEU A 226 1.93 12.45 1.99
CA LEU A 226 1.18 13.08 3.08
C LEU A 226 0.45 14.34 2.60
N SER A 227 -0.72 14.62 3.16
CA SER A 227 -1.60 15.71 2.73
C SER A 227 -2.33 16.41 3.88
N GLU A 228 -2.85 17.61 3.59
CA GLU A 228 -3.67 18.42 4.49
C GLU A 228 -4.90 17.66 4.99
N ARG A 229 -5.47 16.79 4.15
CA ARG A 229 -6.61 15.94 4.51
C ARG A 229 -6.25 14.95 5.62
N GLU A 230 -5.05 14.37 5.59
CA GLU A 230 -4.58 13.47 6.65
C GLU A 230 -4.31 14.22 7.95
N GLN A 231 -3.74 15.43 7.87
CA GLN A 231 -3.44 16.25 9.04
C GLN A 231 -4.69 16.45 9.91
N VAL A 232 -5.79 16.93 9.30
CA VAL A 232 -7.03 17.19 10.06
C VAL A 232 -7.66 15.91 10.60
N CYS A 233 -7.50 14.78 9.91
CA CYS A 233 -7.96 13.47 10.37
C CYS A 233 -7.19 12.97 11.59
N VAL A 234 -5.86 13.11 11.56
CA VAL A 234 -5.01 12.77 12.70
C VAL A 234 -5.34 13.69 13.88
N GLU A 235 -5.51 14.99 13.66
CA GLU A 235 -5.90 15.93 14.71
C GLU A 235 -7.29 15.64 15.31
N ALA A 236 -8.24 15.16 14.50
CA ALA A 236 -9.53 14.69 14.98
C ALA A 236 -9.37 13.45 15.86
N TRP A 237 -8.55 12.48 15.43
CA TRP A 237 -8.24 11.30 16.23
C TRP A 237 -7.56 11.63 17.56
N LEU A 238 -6.55 12.51 17.55
CA LEU A 238 -5.82 12.89 18.76
C LEU A 238 -6.71 13.54 19.83
N ARG A 239 -7.85 14.11 19.43
CA ARG A 239 -8.87 14.70 20.32
C ARG A 239 -10.00 13.74 20.69
N SER A 240 -9.99 12.53 20.14
CA SER A 240 -11.01 11.52 20.34
C SER A 240 -10.66 10.57 21.50
N PRO A 241 -11.62 9.78 22.02
CA PRO A 241 -11.34 8.77 23.03
C PRO A 241 -10.78 7.46 22.45
N PHE A 242 -10.48 7.40 21.15
CA PHE A 242 -10.10 6.16 20.47
C PHE A 242 -8.59 5.89 20.50
N TYR A 243 -8.21 4.65 20.77
CA TYR A 243 -6.80 4.23 20.82
C TYR A 243 -6.14 4.14 19.45
N PHE A 244 -6.93 3.90 18.40
CA PHE A 244 -6.46 3.71 17.04
C PHE A 244 -7.17 4.64 16.05
N HIS A 245 -6.51 4.83 14.90
CA HIS A 245 -7.00 5.64 13.80
C HIS A 245 -6.84 4.88 12.49
N HIS A 246 -7.80 5.04 11.59
CA HIS A 246 -7.73 4.49 10.24
C HIS A 246 -8.48 5.39 9.25
N MET A 247 -8.04 5.34 7.99
CA MET A 247 -8.57 6.14 6.89
C MET A 247 -8.78 5.28 5.64
N ARG A 248 -9.84 5.56 4.84
CA ARG A 248 -10.07 5.01 3.49
C ARG A 248 -10.50 6.13 2.54
N ASP A 249 -9.79 6.30 1.42
CA ASP A 249 -10.00 7.41 0.49
C ASP A 249 -10.15 6.96 -0.99
N TYR A 250 -10.24 5.64 -1.24
CA TYR A 250 -10.37 5.15 -2.61
C TYR A 250 -11.17 3.84 -2.70
N PHE A 251 -11.79 3.60 -3.85
CA PHE A 251 -12.70 2.47 -4.04
C PHE A 251 -12.00 1.09 -4.05
N THR A 252 -10.67 1.05 -4.09
CA THR A 252 -9.90 -0.18 -3.92
C THR A 252 -9.49 -0.44 -2.47
N HIS A 253 -9.81 0.47 -1.54
CA HIS A 253 -9.42 0.38 -0.14
C HIS A 253 -10.35 -0.54 0.67
N THR A 254 -10.49 -1.79 0.25
CA THR A 254 -11.41 -2.79 0.81
C THR A 254 -10.75 -3.73 1.84
N GLU A 255 -9.64 -3.30 2.46
CA GLU A 255 -8.95 -4.03 3.53
C GLU A 255 -9.38 -3.53 4.91
N LEU A 256 -9.37 -4.42 5.93
CA LEU A 256 -9.80 -4.09 7.30
C LEU A 256 -8.94 -2.99 7.94
N LEU A 257 -7.63 -3.05 7.71
CA LEU A 257 -6.66 -2.01 8.01
C LEU A 257 -5.70 -1.91 6.82
N LEU A 258 -5.63 -0.72 6.21
CA LEU A 258 -4.68 -0.43 5.15
C LEU A 258 -3.31 -0.19 5.77
N ALA A 259 -2.30 -0.91 5.27
CA ALA A 259 -1.00 -0.97 5.94
C ALA A 259 -0.24 0.36 6.00
N GLY A 260 -0.56 1.30 5.12
CA GLY A 260 -0.02 2.66 5.12
C GLY A 260 -0.99 3.76 5.53
N MET A 261 -2.17 3.48 6.11
CA MET A 261 -3.18 4.52 6.42
C MET A 261 -3.81 4.35 7.80
N TRP A 262 -3.01 4.04 8.81
CA TRP A 262 -3.48 3.83 10.17
C TRP A 262 -2.48 4.32 11.22
N GLY A 263 -2.93 4.43 12.45
CA GLY A 263 -2.11 4.83 13.60
C GLY A 263 -2.69 4.34 14.91
N GLY A 264 -1.93 4.52 15.99
CA GLY A 264 -2.32 4.05 17.31
C GLY A 264 -1.52 4.64 18.45
N CYS A 265 -1.95 4.31 19.66
CA CYS A 265 -1.19 4.59 20.87
C CYS A 265 -0.22 3.43 21.17
N GLY A 266 0.99 3.78 21.62
CA GLY A 266 1.99 2.79 22.04
C GLY A 266 1.59 2.02 23.30
N GLY A 267 2.24 0.87 23.52
CA GLY A 267 2.07 0.06 24.73
C GLY A 267 0.77 -0.76 24.83
N VAL A 268 -0.08 -0.75 23.80
CA VAL A 268 -1.34 -1.54 23.79
C VAL A 268 -1.09 -3.00 23.39
N VAL A 269 -0.32 -3.21 22.33
CA VAL A 269 -0.07 -4.54 21.76
C VAL A 269 1.38 -4.91 22.05
N PRO A 270 1.66 -5.92 22.88
CA PRO A 270 3.01 -6.31 23.22
C PRO A 270 3.63 -7.26 22.17
N ASN A 271 4.95 -7.21 22.01
CA ASN A 271 5.75 -8.20 21.26
C ASN A 271 5.31 -8.36 19.79
N VAL A 272 5.14 -7.24 19.09
CA VAL A 272 4.75 -7.19 17.68
C VAL A 272 5.81 -7.87 16.81
N GLU A 273 7.10 -7.69 17.12
CA GLU A 273 8.22 -8.37 16.47
C GLU A 273 8.06 -9.90 16.52
N GLY A 274 7.81 -10.47 17.70
CA GLY A 274 7.59 -11.90 17.85
C GLY A 274 6.39 -12.40 17.05
N MET A 275 5.29 -11.65 17.05
CA MET A 275 4.11 -11.95 16.23
C MET A 275 4.42 -11.92 14.73
N MET A 276 5.20 -10.94 14.26
CA MET A 276 5.62 -10.85 12.86
C MET A 276 6.51 -12.03 12.47
N ARG A 277 7.49 -12.41 13.30
CA ARG A 277 8.35 -13.58 13.05
C ARG A 277 7.55 -14.87 12.97
N GLN A 278 6.60 -15.07 13.89
CA GLN A 278 5.71 -16.22 13.86
C GLN A 278 4.82 -16.23 12.61
N PHE A 279 4.28 -15.07 12.23
CA PHE A 279 3.46 -14.91 11.04
C PHE A 279 4.26 -15.26 9.77
N VAL A 280 5.46 -14.71 9.61
CA VAL A 280 6.33 -14.96 8.46
C VAL A 280 6.69 -16.44 8.32
N ALA A 281 7.00 -17.12 9.43
CA ALA A 281 7.31 -18.56 9.41
C ALA A 281 6.14 -19.42 8.89
N GLY A 282 4.89 -19.02 9.19
CA GLY A 282 3.67 -19.71 8.77
C GLY A 282 3.10 -19.26 7.42
N TYR A 283 3.48 -18.09 6.92
CA TYR A 283 2.89 -17.50 5.72
C TYR A 283 3.34 -18.23 4.44
N ARG A 284 2.40 -18.44 3.52
CA ARG A 284 2.63 -19.11 2.22
C ARG A 284 2.12 -18.28 1.03
N GLY A 285 1.63 -17.07 1.27
CA GLY A 285 1.13 -16.17 0.24
C GLY A 285 2.24 -15.30 -0.37
N SER A 286 1.84 -14.28 -1.13
CA SER A 286 2.79 -13.32 -1.72
C SER A 286 3.38 -12.39 -0.66
N ALA A 287 4.70 -12.22 -0.67
CA ALA A 287 5.39 -11.26 0.20
C ALA A 287 4.79 -9.85 0.14
N ARG A 288 4.25 -9.45 -1.02
CA ARG A 288 3.62 -8.13 -1.25
C ARG A 288 2.42 -7.85 -0.34
N PHE A 289 1.68 -8.87 0.08
CA PHE A 289 0.45 -8.71 0.86
C PHE A 289 0.62 -9.11 2.33
N THR A 290 1.87 -9.30 2.76
CA THR A 290 2.18 -9.77 4.12
C THR A 290 1.76 -8.78 5.19
N ASP A 291 1.86 -7.48 4.93
CA ASP A 291 1.52 -6.43 5.87
C ASP A 291 0.02 -6.36 6.15
N GLN A 292 -0.81 -6.20 5.13
CA GLN A 292 -2.27 -6.17 5.30
C GLN A 292 -2.80 -7.50 5.87
N TYR A 293 -2.20 -8.63 5.49
CA TYR A 293 -2.60 -9.92 6.02
C TYR A 293 -2.15 -10.10 7.48
N PHE A 294 -0.98 -9.61 7.87
CA PHE A 294 -0.56 -9.56 9.27
C PHE A 294 -1.53 -8.70 10.09
N LEU A 295 -1.84 -7.49 9.62
CA LEU A 295 -2.74 -6.56 10.32
C LEU A 295 -4.11 -7.19 10.61
N LYS A 296 -4.73 -7.85 9.62
CA LYS A 296 -6.04 -8.48 9.84
C LYS A 296 -6.00 -9.68 10.79
N VAL A 297 -4.93 -10.47 10.77
CA VAL A 297 -4.83 -11.66 11.64
C VAL A 297 -4.43 -11.28 13.06
N ALA A 298 -3.41 -10.45 13.22
CA ALA A 298 -2.76 -10.20 14.50
C ALA A 298 -3.33 -8.97 15.23
N LEU A 299 -3.73 -7.92 14.50
CA LEU A 299 -4.04 -6.62 15.12
C LEU A 299 -5.53 -6.29 15.09
N TRP A 300 -6.25 -6.62 14.01
CA TRP A 300 -7.66 -6.26 13.84
C TRP A 300 -8.58 -6.62 15.03
N PRO A 301 -8.48 -7.81 15.66
CA PRO A 301 -9.33 -8.15 16.81
C PRO A 301 -9.24 -7.15 17.96
N THR A 302 -8.04 -6.59 18.19
CA THR A 302 -7.79 -5.56 19.21
C THR A 302 -8.17 -4.19 18.69
N VAL A 303 -7.64 -3.81 17.51
CA VAL A 303 -7.78 -2.47 16.93
C VAL A 303 -9.25 -2.08 16.75
N ARG A 304 -10.11 -3.02 16.30
CA ARG A 304 -11.54 -2.77 16.06
C ARG A 304 -12.33 -2.35 17.30
N GLN A 305 -11.81 -2.56 18.51
CA GLN A 305 -12.51 -2.23 19.75
C GLN A 305 -12.44 -0.74 20.12
N SER A 306 -11.47 0.01 19.58
CA SER A 306 -11.30 1.43 19.88
C SER A 306 -10.60 2.15 18.73
N ILE A 307 -11.35 2.37 17.65
CA ILE A 307 -10.84 2.95 16.42
C ILE A 307 -11.73 4.11 15.94
N LEU A 308 -11.10 5.22 15.58
CA LEU A 308 -11.72 6.26 14.76
C LEU A 308 -11.46 5.94 13.29
N ASN A 309 -12.51 5.73 12.51
CA ASN A 309 -12.43 5.50 11.07
C ASN A 309 -12.91 6.74 10.31
N HIS A 310 -12.11 7.25 9.37
CA HIS A 310 -12.58 8.18 8.34
C HIS A 310 -12.73 7.46 7.00
N ASP A 311 -13.96 7.39 6.49
CA ASP A 311 -14.31 6.70 5.25
C ASP A 311 -15.68 7.19 4.77
N GLU A 312 -15.70 7.84 3.60
CA GLU A 312 -16.92 8.33 2.93
C GLU A 312 -17.44 7.38 1.82
N ILE A 313 -16.72 6.28 1.60
CA ILE A 313 -16.97 5.35 0.51
C ILE A 313 -17.82 4.19 0.99
N PHE A 314 -17.32 3.42 1.96
CA PHE A 314 -17.96 2.16 2.36
C PHE A 314 -18.77 2.26 3.65
N ALA A 315 -18.57 3.32 4.45
CA ALA A 315 -19.21 3.51 5.75
C ALA A 315 -19.03 2.33 6.72
N PHE A 316 -17.93 1.60 6.59
CA PHE A 316 -17.67 0.38 7.36
C PHE A 316 -17.21 0.70 8.80
N HIS A 317 -17.68 -0.09 9.77
CA HIS A 317 -17.25 -0.03 11.19
C HIS A 317 -17.32 1.37 11.82
N HIS A 318 -18.52 1.95 11.79
CA HIS A 318 -18.82 3.28 12.37
C HIS A 318 -17.97 4.43 11.79
N ALA A 319 -17.60 4.31 10.52
CA ALA A 319 -16.86 5.35 9.80
C ALA A 319 -17.56 6.70 9.84
N GLN A 320 -16.74 7.74 9.95
CA GLN A 320 -17.12 9.14 9.89
C GLN A 320 -16.67 9.73 8.55
N PRO A 321 -17.35 10.79 8.06
CA PRO A 321 -16.85 11.53 6.92
C PRO A 321 -15.51 12.20 7.26
N TRP A 322 -14.78 12.58 6.21
CA TRP A 322 -13.57 13.38 6.37
C TRP A 322 -13.90 14.74 7.00
N PRO A 323 -13.13 15.20 8.01
CA PRO A 323 -13.21 16.58 8.48
C PRO A 323 -12.91 17.57 7.36
N GLU A 324 -13.43 18.80 7.48
CA GLU A 324 -13.04 19.89 6.59
C GLU A 324 -11.53 20.11 6.63
N HIS A 325 -10.93 20.28 5.46
CA HIS A 325 -9.48 20.42 5.30
C HIS A 325 -9.13 21.57 4.35
N PRO A 326 -7.96 22.20 4.51
CA PRO A 326 -7.41 23.11 3.51
C PRO A 326 -7.22 22.42 2.15
N PRO A 327 -7.12 23.16 1.04
CA PRO A 327 -6.85 22.57 -0.27
C PRO A 327 -5.61 21.67 -0.26
N ILE A 328 -5.74 20.49 -0.86
CA ILE A 328 -4.65 19.52 -0.95
C ILE A 328 -3.54 20.08 -1.85
N ARG A 329 -2.29 20.00 -1.39
CA ARG A 329 -1.13 20.50 -2.14
C ARG A 329 -0.85 19.76 -3.45
N TRP A 330 -1.22 18.48 -3.52
CA TRP A 330 -0.95 17.60 -4.66
C TRP A 330 -2.01 17.76 -5.75
N LYS A 331 -1.65 18.45 -6.83
CA LYS A 331 -2.57 18.78 -7.92
C LYS A 331 -2.51 17.75 -9.05
N THR A 332 -2.97 16.54 -8.78
CA THR A 332 -3.12 15.47 -9.78
C THR A 332 -4.52 14.87 -9.71
N GLU A 333 -5.10 14.54 -10.86
CA GLU A 333 -6.47 13.99 -10.97
C GLU A 333 -6.64 12.67 -10.21
N HIS A 334 -5.54 11.95 -9.97
CA HIS A 334 -5.53 10.66 -9.32
C HIS A 334 -5.18 10.71 -7.83
N PHE A 335 -5.00 11.89 -7.24
CA PHE A 335 -4.63 12.00 -5.84
C PHE A 335 -5.77 11.54 -4.93
N HIS A 336 -5.45 10.65 -4.01
CA HIS A 336 -6.22 10.29 -2.83
C HIS A 336 -5.25 9.92 -1.72
N VAL A 337 -5.67 9.97 -0.47
CA VAL A 337 -4.83 9.51 0.65
C VAL A 337 -4.50 8.03 0.45
N GLY A 338 -3.20 7.68 0.44
CA GLY A 338 -2.73 6.33 0.14
C GLY A 338 -2.50 6.03 -1.34
N SER A 339 -2.68 7.02 -2.24
CA SER A 339 -2.36 6.85 -3.66
C SER A 339 -0.85 6.72 -3.85
N ASN A 340 -0.43 5.73 -4.65
CA ASN A 340 0.95 5.60 -5.10
C ASN A 340 1.32 6.82 -5.97
N ALA A 341 2.28 7.63 -5.54
CA ALA A 341 2.76 8.80 -6.27
C ALA A 341 3.71 8.44 -7.43
N GLY A 342 4.32 7.26 -7.38
CA GLY A 342 5.35 6.73 -8.26
C GLY A 342 4.87 6.09 -9.56
N PHE A 343 3.78 6.59 -10.15
CA PHE A 343 3.12 5.98 -11.30
C PHE A 343 3.66 6.44 -12.67
N THR A 344 4.52 7.47 -12.69
CA THR A 344 5.09 7.99 -13.95
C THR A 344 6.43 7.31 -14.24
N VAL A 345 6.72 7.08 -15.53
CA VAL A 345 7.99 6.47 -15.97
C VAL A 345 8.71 7.43 -16.89
N LEU A 346 9.95 7.76 -16.54
CA LEU A 346 10.89 8.35 -17.49
C LEU A 346 11.57 7.24 -18.28
N ALA A 347 11.81 7.47 -19.56
CA ALA A 347 12.51 6.54 -20.41
C ALA A 347 13.37 7.26 -21.44
N GLY A 348 14.40 6.56 -21.92
CA GLY A 348 15.29 7.03 -22.97
C GLY A 348 16.02 5.86 -23.62
N PRO A 349 16.71 6.09 -24.76
CA PRO A 349 17.42 5.04 -25.47
C PRO A 349 18.53 4.44 -24.62
N SER A 350 18.76 3.14 -24.77
CA SER A 350 19.82 2.40 -24.09
C SER A 350 20.39 1.33 -25.03
N GLU A 351 21.72 1.17 -25.02
CA GLU A 351 22.42 0.14 -25.81
C GLU A 351 22.59 -1.19 -25.03
N HIS A 352 22.34 -1.17 -23.73
CA HIS A 352 22.34 -2.36 -22.87
C HIS A 352 21.26 -3.38 -23.29
N ALA A 353 21.46 -4.64 -22.91
CA ALA A 353 20.55 -5.73 -23.26
C ALA A 353 19.23 -5.69 -22.47
N GLU A 354 18.20 -6.40 -22.96
CA GLU A 354 16.91 -6.53 -22.28
C GLU A 354 17.08 -7.05 -20.85
N GLY A 355 16.53 -6.31 -19.87
CA GLY A 355 16.61 -6.63 -18.45
C GLY A 355 17.87 -6.13 -17.74
N GLU A 356 18.87 -5.63 -18.45
CA GLU A 356 20.06 -5.02 -17.84
C GLU A 356 19.75 -3.69 -17.15
N LYS A 357 20.71 -3.23 -16.34
CA LYS A 357 20.62 -1.97 -15.61
C LYS A 357 21.44 -0.88 -16.31
N GLN A 358 20.79 0.25 -16.59
CA GLN A 358 21.45 1.48 -17.03
C GLN A 358 21.49 2.45 -15.84
N THR A 359 22.65 2.99 -15.53
CA THR A 359 22.77 4.04 -14.52
C THR A 359 22.27 5.37 -15.10
N VAL A 360 21.28 5.97 -14.45
CA VAL A 360 20.66 7.25 -14.82
C VAL A 360 20.65 8.15 -13.59
N ALA A 361 21.16 9.37 -13.71
CA ALA A 361 21.11 10.34 -12.62
C ALA A 361 20.00 11.37 -12.81
N LEU A 362 19.30 11.64 -11.71
CA LEU A 362 18.38 12.76 -11.58
C LEU A 362 19.16 13.96 -11.04
N ARG A 363 19.24 15.04 -11.81
CA ARG A 363 19.88 16.29 -11.39
C ARG A 363 18.84 17.23 -10.80
N ILE A 364 18.84 17.34 -9.47
CA ILE A 364 17.88 18.11 -8.69
C ILE A 364 18.64 19.23 -7.98
N ALA A 365 18.22 20.49 -8.19
CA ALA A 365 18.89 21.67 -7.64
C ALA A 365 20.42 21.70 -7.89
N GLY A 366 20.86 21.21 -9.05
CA GLY A 366 22.26 21.17 -9.45
C GLY A 366 23.06 19.96 -8.95
N VAL A 367 22.51 19.14 -8.06
CA VAL A 367 23.14 17.92 -7.52
C VAL A 367 22.64 16.69 -8.28
N SER A 368 23.55 15.80 -8.67
CA SER A 368 23.24 14.56 -9.39
C SER A 368 23.05 13.38 -8.44
N TYR A 369 21.92 12.70 -8.56
CA TYR A 369 21.55 11.52 -7.77
C TYR A 369 21.41 10.28 -8.67
N PRO A 370 22.36 9.33 -8.63
CA PRO A 370 22.37 8.17 -9.52
C PRO A 370 21.37 7.09 -9.09
N TYR A 371 20.69 6.50 -10.06
CA TYR A 371 19.73 5.42 -9.89
C TYR A 371 19.88 4.35 -10.98
N ALA A 372 19.52 3.10 -10.67
CA ALA A 372 19.54 2.01 -11.64
C ALA A 372 18.19 1.88 -12.37
N ALA A 373 18.15 2.25 -13.64
CA ALA A 373 17.00 2.06 -14.52
C ALA A 373 17.05 0.67 -15.18
N THR A 374 15.90 0.03 -15.38
CA THR A 374 15.85 -1.29 -16.07
C THR A 374 15.61 -1.09 -17.56
N VAL A 375 16.35 -1.80 -18.40
CA VAL A 375 16.21 -1.72 -19.85
C VAL A 375 15.12 -2.67 -20.34
N ARG A 376 14.19 -2.12 -21.13
CA ARG A 376 13.13 -2.85 -21.82
C ARG A 376 12.90 -2.27 -23.20
N GLU A 377 12.86 -3.12 -24.21
CA GLU A 377 12.59 -2.74 -25.60
C GLU A 377 13.58 -1.69 -26.12
N GLY A 378 14.86 -1.83 -25.77
CA GLY A 378 15.92 -0.88 -26.16
C GLY A 378 15.86 0.48 -25.45
N GLN A 379 15.06 0.61 -24.40
CA GLN A 379 14.94 1.82 -23.60
C GLN A 379 15.19 1.55 -22.13
N TRP A 380 15.99 2.39 -21.46
CA TRP A 380 16.00 2.40 -20.00
C TRP A 380 14.65 2.95 -19.51
N ARG A 381 14.13 2.40 -18.41
CA ARG A 381 12.88 2.82 -17.78
C ARG A 381 13.09 3.06 -16.29
N LEU A 382 12.75 4.27 -15.84
CA LEU A 382 12.92 4.73 -14.47
C LEU A 382 11.57 5.23 -13.91
N PRO A 383 10.89 4.43 -13.07
CA PRO A 383 9.70 4.88 -12.36
C PRO A 383 10.04 5.99 -11.36
N ILE A 384 9.33 7.11 -11.46
CA ILE A 384 9.53 8.31 -10.64
C ILE A 384 8.20 8.83 -10.10
N PRO A 385 8.19 9.60 -9.00
CA PRO A 385 6.98 10.27 -8.56
C PRO A 385 6.51 11.35 -9.55
N PHE A 386 5.19 11.56 -9.60
CA PHE A 386 4.59 12.52 -10.54
C PHE A 386 5.16 13.93 -10.41
N PHE A 387 5.48 14.39 -9.19
CA PHE A 387 6.01 15.75 -8.99
C PHE A 387 7.39 15.93 -9.63
N LEU A 388 8.25 14.90 -9.63
CA LEU A 388 9.52 14.96 -10.35
C LEU A 388 9.32 14.88 -11.86
N ALA A 389 8.28 14.19 -12.32
CA ALA A 389 7.95 14.16 -13.74
C ALA A 389 7.46 15.54 -14.21
N ASP A 390 6.68 16.23 -13.39
CA ASP A 390 6.23 17.59 -13.63
C ASP A 390 7.42 18.56 -13.63
N ASP A 391 8.33 18.45 -12.66
CA ASP A 391 9.56 19.24 -12.59
C ASP A 391 10.47 18.99 -13.81
N PHE A 392 10.55 17.75 -14.30
CA PHE A 392 11.30 17.42 -15.51
C PHE A 392 10.68 18.08 -16.74
N ARG A 393 9.35 18.00 -16.90
CA ARG A 393 8.64 18.66 -18.00
C ARG A 393 8.77 20.19 -17.94
N ALA A 394 8.88 20.76 -16.75
CA ALA A 394 9.12 22.18 -16.54
C ALA A 394 10.60 22.60 -16.70
N GLY A 395 11.52 21.65 -16.87
CA GLY A 395 12.97 21.92 -16.96
C GLY A 395 13.64 22.26 -15.62
N ALA A 396 12.95 22.03 -14.49
CA ALA A 396 13.48 22.27 -13.14
C ALA A 396 14.43 21.16 -12.67
N ILE A 397 14.28 19.94 -13.21
CA ILE A 397 15.25 18.85 -13.05
C ILE A 397 15.74 18.38 -14.42
N GLN A 398 16.94 17.80 -14.44
CA GLN A 398 17.52 17.18 -15.63
C GLN A 398 17.76 15.69 -15.39
N VAL A 399 17.84 14.94 -16.49
CA VAL A 399 18.14 13.51 -16.47
C VAL A 399 19.38 13.29 -17.31
N GLU A 400 20.36 12.59 -16.76
CA GLU A 400 21.61 12.27 -17.43
C GLU A 400 21.86 10.77 -17.39
N VAL A 401 22.26 10.20 -18.54
CA VAL A 401 22.71 8.82 -18.61
C VAL A 401 24.18 8.81 -18.20
N LEU A 402 24.52 8.03 -17.18
CA LEU A 402 25.90 7.88 -16.74
C LEU A 402 26.56 6.74 -17.52
N ALA A 403 27.81 6.96 -17.91
CA ALA A 403 28.63 6.03 -18.70
C ALA A 403 29.02 4.77 -17.92
#